data_AF-A0A8B0SLL3-F1
#
_entry.id   AF-A0A8B0SLL3-F1
#
_cell.length_a   1.000
_cell.length_b   1.000
_cell.length_c   1.000
_cell.angle_alpha   90.00
_cell.angle_beta   90.00
_cell.angle_gamma   90.00
#
_symmetry.space_group_name_H-M   'P 1'
#
loop_
_entity.id
_entity.type
_entity.pdbx_description
1 polymer ?
#
loop_
_entity_poly.entity_id
_entity_poly.type
_entity_poly.pdbx_seq_one_letter_code
_entity_poly.pdbx_strand_id
1 'polypeptide(L)' 'MYVCICHSVTDKAIKKAVKQGHDNLEAIQQELKVGTCCGRCRGHACEVIEETLNPETSLFNLNLMQGAFA' A
#
# COMPACT_ATOMS: atom_id res chain seq x y z
N MET A 1 -4.46 -6.96 -6.46
CA MET A 1 -5.14 -5.98 -7.33
C MET A 1 -4.12 -5.08 -8.04
N TYR A 2 -4.47 -4.50 -9.20
CA TYR A 2 -3.64 -3.42 -9.77
C TYR A 2 -3.78 -2.14 -8.95
N VAL A 3 -2.64 -1.59 -8.55
CA VAL A 3 -2.54 -0.32 -7.82
C VAL A 3 -2.25 0.82 -8.80
N CYS A 4 -1.34 0.61 -9.77
CA CYS A 4 -1.04 1.58 -10.82
C CYS A 4 -1.32 0.99 -12.20
N ILE A 5 -2.27 1.58 -12.92
CA ILE A 5 -2.59 1.17 -14.29
C ILE A 5 -1.51 1.63 -15.29
N CYS A 6 -0.97 2.85 -15.12
CA CYS A 6 0.03 3.41 -16.05
C CYS A 6 1.30 2.57 -16.17
N HIS A 7 1.71 1.91 -15.09
CA HIS A 7 2.94 1.10 -15.02
C HIS A 7 2.65 -0.36 -14.67
N SER A 8 1.38 -0.78 -14.73
CA SER A 8 0.96 -2.15 -14.42
C SER A 8 1.47 -2.68 -13.07
N VAL A 9 1.51 -1.82 -12.06
CA VAL A 9 2.00 -2.19 -10.71
C VAL A 9 0.86 -2.80 -9.91
N THR A 10 1.10 -3.96 -9.32
CA THR A 10 0.16 -4.67 -8.45
C THR A 10 0.48 -4.47 -6.97
N ASP A 11 -0.51 -4.66 -6.12
CA ASP A 11 -0.34 -4.76 -4.67
C ASP A 11 0.76 -5.77 -4.27
N LYS A 12 0.81 -6.93 -4.94
CA LYS A 12 1.82 -7.96 -4.72
C LYS A 12 3.22 -7.45 -5.06
N ALA A 13 3.37 -6.65 -6.11
CA ALA A 13 4.65 -6.06 -6.49
C ALA A 13 5.13 -5.06 -5.43
N ILE A 14 4.24 -4.18 -4.95
CA ILE A 14 4.54 -3.25 -3.86
C ILE A 14 4.92 -4.01 -2.58
N LYS A 15 4.11 -5.00 -2.18
CA LYS A 15 4.36 -5.86 -1.01
C LYS A 15 5.72 -6.57 -1.10
N LYS A 16 6.11 -7.02 -2.30
CA LYS A 16 7.42 -7.64 -2.53
C LYS A 16 8.56 -6.63 -2.36
N ALA A 17 8.44 -5.44 -2.94
CA ALA A 17 9.45 -4.39 -2.82
C ALA A 17 9.62 -3.91 -1.36
N VAL A 18 8.53 -3.78 -0.60
CA VAL A 18 8.60 -3.51 0.84
C VAL A 18 9.38 -4.59 1.58
N LYS A 19 9.11 -5.87 1.30
CA LYS A 19 9.88 -7.01 1.88
C LYS A 19 11.35 -7.04 1.46
N GLN A 20 11.72 -6.35 0.38
CA GLN A 20 13.10 -6.18 -0.07
C GLN A 20 13.79 -4.97 0.60
N GLY A 21 13.09 -4.22 1.47
CA GLY A 21 13.63 -3.10 2.22
C GLY A 21 13.24 -1.71 1.70
N HIS A 22 12.38 -1.62 0.68
CA HIS A 22 11.86 -0.34 0.21
C HIS A 22 10.69 0.11 1.09
N ASP A 23 10.96 0.92 2.11
CA ASP A 23 10.02 1.23 3.21
C ASP A 23 9.21 2.52 3.05
N ASN A 24 9.33 3.21 1.91
CA ASN A 24 8.62 4.46 1.67
C ASN A 24 8.22 4.60 0.19
N LEU A 25 7.29 5.53 -0.08
CA LEU A 25 6.76 5.73 -1.43
C LEU A 25 7.89 6.00 -2.42
N GLU A 26 8.80 6.91 -2.13
CA GLU A 26 9.89 7.31 -3.03
C GLU A 26 10.74 6.10 -3.45
N ALA A 27 11.17 5.26 -2.51
CA ALA A 27 11.90 4.03 -2.79
C ALA A 27 11.10 3.08 -3.70
N ILE A 28 9.80 2.93 -3.45
CA ILE A 28 8.91 2.12 -4.29
C ILE A 28 8.70 2.75 -5.68
N GLN A 29 8.69 4.08 -5.81
CA GLN A 29 8.60 4.76 -7.10
C GLN A 29 9.85 4.51 -7.94
N GLN A 30 11.05 4.51 -7.33
CA GLN A 30 12.30 4.22 -8.03
C GLN A 30 12.30 2.78 -8.57
N GLU A 31 11.84 1.81 -7.77
CA GLU A 31 11.84 0.40 -8.14
C GLU A 31 10.73 0.05 -9.15
N LEU A 32 9.49 0.50 -8.92
CA LEU A 32 8.31 0.04 -9.66
C LEU A 32 7.71 1.10 -10.59
N LYS A 33 8.24 2.33 -10.60
CA LYS A 33 7.66 3.50 -11.29
C LYS A 33 6.24 3.83 -10.83
N VAL A 34 5.80 3.33 -9.67
CA VAL A 34 4.44 3.58 -9.18
C VAL A 34 4.24 5.08 -8.97
N GLY A 35 3.11 5.63 -9.41
CA GLY A 35 2.78 7.05 -9.21
C GLY A 35 3.63 8.06 -9.99
N THR A 36 4.49 7.65 -10.93
CA THR A 36 5.36 8.57 -11.71
C THR A 36 4.76 9.04 -13.04
N CYS A 37 3.60 8.52 -13.45
CA CYS A 37 2.87 8.98 -14.65
C CYS A 37 1.74 9.96 -14.28
N CYS A 38 0.51 9.48 -14.08
CA CYS A 38 -0.63 10.35 -13.76
C CYS A 38 -0.80 10.68 -12.27
N GLY A 39 -0.03 10.04 -11.38
CA GLY A 39 -0.05 10.28 -9.94
C GLY A 39 -1.28 9.78 -9.16
N ARG A 40 -2.39 9.43 -9.81
CA ARG A 40 -3.67 9.07 -9.15
C ARG A 40 -3.60 7.88 -8.19
N CYS A 41 -2.63 6.98 -8.38
CA CYS A 41 -2.44 5.80 -7.53
C CYS A 41 -1.60 6.04 -6.26
N ARG A 42 -1.03 7.25 -6.07
CA ARG A 42 -0.09 7.51 -4.96
C ARG A 42 -0.69 7.23 -3.59
N GLY A 43 -1.93 7.67 -3.33
CA GLY A 43 -2.62 7.41 -2.06
C GLY A 43 -2.78 5.91 -1.78
N HIS A 44 -3.34 5.18 -2.75
CA HIS A 44 -3.52 3.74 -2.62
C HIS A 44 -2.19 2.96 -2.54
N ALA A 45 -1.13 3.43 -3.21
CA ALA A 45 0.21 2.87 -3.06
C ALA A 45 0.75 3.06 -1.64
N CYS A 46 0.56 4.24 -1.02
CA CYS A 46 0.93 4.49 0.37
C CYS A 46 0.17 3.57 1.34
N GLU A 47 -1.14 3.40 1.16
CA GLU A 47 -1.95 2.47 1.97
C GLU A 47 -1.37 1.06 1.93
N VAL A 48 -1.07 0.55 0.72
CA VAL A 48 -0.48 -0.79 0.58
C VAL A 48 0.90 -0.88 1.23
N ILE A 49 1.72 0.17 1.15
CA ILE A 49 3.03 0.21 1.83
C ILE A 49 2.85 0.14 3.35
N GLU A 50 1.98 0.99 3.89
CA GLU A 50 1.70 1.06 5.33
C GLU A 50 1.10 -0.23 5.88
N GLU A 51 0.12 -0.82 5.20
CA GLU A 51 -0.45 -2.13 5.55
C GLU A 51 0.61 -3.23 5.56
N THR A 52 1.64 -3.12 4.71
CA THR A 52 2.71 -4.12 4.62
C THR A 52 3.74 -3.97 5.72
N LEU A 53 4.06 -2.72 6.12
CA LEU A 53 4.98 -2.42 7.21
C LEU A 53 4.33 -2.66 8.58
N ASN A 54 3.04 -2.36 8.71
CA ASN A 54 2.27 -2.39 9.95
C ASN A 54 1.06 -3.33 9.83
N PRO A 55 1.27 -4.66 9.78
CA PRO A 55 0.19 -5.62 9.56
C PRO A 55 -0.87 -5.63 10.69
N GLU A 56 -0.56 -5.10 11.88
CA GLU A 56 -1.50 -4.99 13.00
C GLU A 56 -2.60 -3.93 12.78
N THR A 57 -2.36 -2.95 11.91
CA THR A 57 -3.31 -1.86 11.62
C THR A 57 -4.60 -2.37 10.97
N SER A 58 -4.59 -3.51 10.28
CA SER A 58 -5.81 -4.15 9.75
C SER A 58 -6.73 -4.73 10.83
N LEU A 59 -6.23 -5.08 12.02
CA LEU A 59 -7.05 -5.63 13.10
C LEU A 59 -7.81 -4.54 13.87
N PHE A 60 -7.27 -3.32 13.92
CA PHE A 60 -7.90 -2.21 14.65
C PHE A 60 -9.18 -1.69 13.98
N ASN A 61 -9.29 -1.82 12.65
CA ASN A 61 -10.50 -1.44 11.89
C ASN A 61 -11.65 -2.45 12.01
N LEU A 62 -11.40 -3.69 12.45
CA LEU A 62 -12.46 -4.68 12.75
C LEU A 62 -13.06 -4.51 14.16
N ASN A 63 -12.30 -3.97 15.11
CA ASN A 63 -12.77 -3.78 16.48
C ASN A 63 -13.59 -2.49 16.68
N LEU A 64 -13.52 -1.52 15.76
CA LEU A 64 -14.33 -0.29 15.82
C LEU A 64 -15.77 -0.43 15.28
N MET A 65 -16.13 -1.57 14.67
CA MET A 65 -17.51 -1.86 14.23
C MET A 65 -18.26 -2.84 15.17
N GLN A 66 -17.63 -3.34 16.24
CA GLN A 66 -18.27 -4.22 17.24
C GLN A 66 -18.65 -3.48 18.54
N GLY A 67 -18.52 -2.15 18.58
CA GLY A 67 -18.80 -1.31 19.75
C GLY A 67 -20.23 -0.76 19.88
N ALA A 68 -21.24 -1.40 19.30
CA ALA A 68 -22.65 -1.05 19.47
C ALA A 68 -23.44 -2.18 20.15
N PHE A 69 -22.92 -2.69 21.27
CA PHE A 69 -23.68 -3.42 22.28
C PHE A 69 -23.23 -2.94 23.66
N ALA A 70 -23.69 -1.76 24.02
CA ALA A 70 -23.97 -1.37 25.40
C ALA A 70 -25.31 -0.64 25.39
#